data_AF-A0A2T2P312-F1
#
_entry.id   AF-A0A2T2P312-F1
#
_cell.length_a   1.000
_cell.length_b   1.000
_cell.length_c   1.000
_cell.angle_alpha   90.00
_cell.angle_beta   90.00
_cell.angle_gamma   90.00
#
_symmetry.space_group_name_H-M   'P 1'
#
loop_
_entity.id
_entity.type
_entity.pdbx_description
1 polymer ?
#
loop_
_entity_poly.entity_id
_entity_poly.type
_entity_poly.pdbx_seq_one_letter_code
_entity_poly.pdbx_strand_id
1 'polypeptide(L)'
;MPLFSYDAEKFLGQLEPYLDRGPTNSVQELAEVPPLLTKFEENDNVAIVVKAIQLLGTAVGAQKAWQQPYQECGILAHVLTRLDPSASSVELSKQCLRVIGNSVADNDSNREHAMLTFGNLIACLKVEELNITTLAVMLNLCNDYDPAQEEAAKHRLDSTLSDYLVREKIPEVALDYATDLLAWTTEKLTSTQLKDDTSLKVFDDVLEVIETCDEDHYTDFLAVIALYLQDTEFQLKLATLERLEKLVDLVLENENRLGPEEIEQVFRGLSASSDPEKLALDDTSVVLLVQLINSVGAISASDAFVNNFGFRTPAVKKIKSKLLSPKYSPSTVCACVMLGNLATSDKACIEMVEDQGLHLTLISLLSSSKEPALLYAAAGYMRHLTFPEANRTVLGESGLIETCCQLLVQKDPSVRGEAAAMLCKLVTNNFYNIEKVVYESIPDDVPATSLEGVQTPAHATILYHVVSQALVPSEPLPSTTMKNPMIELGRTIIAILRYLGRPNAEVDVESVARHMFKTPLVARPVARLVRQRFYADARSEGVLGLGLLAQSPEGAAAVIEEVKADEGLLAAIKEFAVEQDKDGQKAGRDCQNALVFLHGLTANGVSLATHVYRHD
;
A
#
# COMPACT_ATOMS: atom_id res chain seq x y z
N MET A 1 8.51 -66.11 23.24
CA MET A 1 7.20 -66.09 23.95
C MET A 1 6.71 -64.66 23.89
N PRO A 2 5.41 -64.40 23.66
CA PRO A 2 4.89 -63.04 23.66
C PRO A 2 5.18 -62.39 25.01
N LEU A 3 5.69 -61.17 24.99
CA LEU A 3 6.04 -60.44 26.21
C LEU A 3 4.77 -60.00 26.95
N PHE A 4 3.75 -59.66 26.16
CA PHE A 4 2.48 -59.13 26.64
C PHE A 4 1.38 -60.20 26.63
N SER A 5 0.56 -60.21 27.68
CA SER A 5 -0.53 -61.17 27.86
C SER A 5 -1.71 -60.88 26.92
N TYR A 6 -2.40 -61.94 26.50
CA TYR A 6 -3.72 -61.85 25.86
C TYR A 6 -4.86 -61.64 26.88
N ASP A 7 -4.55 -61.62 28.17
CA ASP A 7 -5.49 -61.26 29.24
C ASP A 7 -5.38 -59.76 29.53
N ALA A 8 -6.52 -59.07 29.45
CA ALA A 8 -6.58 -57.60 29.40
C ALA A 8 -6.04 -56.93 30.69
N GLU A 9 -6.30 -57.51 31.86
CA GLU A 9 -5.81 -56.96 33.14
C GLU A 9 -4.31 -57.24 33.32
N LYS A 10 -3.86 -58.46 33.03
CA LYS A 10 -2.42 -58.80 33.09
C LYS A 10 -1.61 -57.98 32.09
N PHE A 11 -2.18 -57.68 30.93
CA PHE A 11 -1.57 -56.84 29.92
C PHE A 11 -1.20 -55.45 30.48
N LEU A 12 -2.12 -54.76 31.15
CA LEU A 12 -1.84 -53.45 31.75
C LEU A 12 -0.73 -53.52 32.80
N GLY A 13 -0.79 -54.53 33.68
CA GLY A 13 0.22 -54.76 34.70
C GLY A 13 1.61 -55.10 34.16
N GLN A 14 1.73 -55.46 32.87
CA GLN A 14 2.99 -55.69 32.17
C GLN A 14 3.44 -54.46 31.37
N LEU A 15 2.50 -53.74 30.75
CA LEU A 15 2.77 -52.58 29.91
C LEU A 15 3.35 -51.41 30.72
N GLU A 16 2.75 -51.08 31.87
CA GLU A 16 3.19 -49.94 32.68
C GLU A 16 4.66 -50.09 33.17
N PRO A 17 5.07 -51.20 33.80
CA PRO A 17 6.47 -51.40 34.19
C PRO A 17 7.43 -51.52 33.01
N TYR A 18 6.95 -51.90 31.82
CA TYR A 18 7.78 -51.91 30.61
C TYR A 18 8.08 -50.48 30.15
N LEU A 19 7.05 -49.63 30.09
CA LEU A 19 7.18 -48.23 29.68
C LEU A 19 7.99 -47.39 30.68
N ASP A 20 7.88 -47.69 31.98
CA ASP A 20 8.64 -46.99 33.04
C ASP A 20 10.17 -47.18 32.91
N ARG A 21 10.61 -48.28 32.29
CA ARG A 21 12.04 -48.57 32.08
C ARG A 21 12.66 -47.70 30.98
N GLY A 22 11.85 -47.01 30.19
CA GLY A 22 12.30 -46.29 29.01
C GLY A 22 12.63 -47.21 27.84
N PRO A 23 12.86 -46.64 26.64
CA PRO A 23 13.19 -47.43 25.46
C PRO A 23 14.58 -48.07 25.64
N THR A 24 14.64 -49.40 25.56
CA THR A 24 15.91 -50.15 25.58
C THR A 24 16.35 -50.49 24.15
N ASN A 25 17.52 -51.11 23.97
CA ASN A 25 18.01 -51.50 22.63
C ASN A 25 17.10 -52.53 21.90
N SER A 26 16.14 -53.16 22.59
CA SER A 26 15.12 -54.02 22.01
C SER A 26 13.74 -53.45 22.34
N VAL A 27 13.09 -52.84 21.35
CA VAL A 27 11.71 -52.34 21.42
C VAL A 27 10.74 -53.13 20.56
N GLN A 28 11.21 -54.21 19.92
CA GLN A 28 10.41 -55.00 18.97
C GLN A 28 9.16 -55.61 19.61
N GLU A 29 9.19 -55.86 20.92
CA GLU A 29 8.06 -56.39 21.67
C GLU A 29 6.87 -55.42 21.69
N LEU A 30 7.10 -54.11 21.53
CA LEU A 30 6.00 -53.13 21.41
C LEU A 30 5.15 -53.33 20.15
N ALA A 31 5.67 -53.98 19.11
CA ALA A 31 4.89 -54.29 17.92
C ALA A 31 3.73 -55.27 18.20
N GLU A 32 3.76 -55.98 19.34
CA GLU A 32 2.64 -56.81 19.80
C GLU A 32 1.47 -55.99 20.36
N VAL A 33 1.69 -54.73 20.74
CA VAL A 33 0.68 -53.90 21.42
C VAL A 33 -0.50 -53.53 20.51
N PRO A 34 -0.32 -52.96 19.29
CA PRO A 34 -1.44 -52.60 18.42
C PRO A 34 -2.44 -53.75 18.15
N PRO A 35 -2.03 -54.97 17.76
CA PRO A 35 -2.99 -56.05 17.53
C PRO A 35 -3.66 -56.55 18.81
N LEU A 36 -3.02 -56.44 19.98
CA LEU A 36 -3.65 -56.74 21.27
C LEU A 36 -4.74 -55.72 21.61
N LEU A 37 -4.48 -54.43 21.41
CA LEU A 37 -5.48 -53.38 21.63
C LEU A 37 -6.71 -53.56 20.74
N THR A 38 -6.53 -53.91 19.46
CA THR A 38 -7.66 -54.25 18.57
C THR A 38 -8.47 -55.43 19.11
N LYS A 39 -7.81 -56.50 19.55
CA LYS A 39 -8.53 -57.65 20.13
C LYS A 39 -9.25 -57.31 21.41
N PHE A 40 -8.68 -56.48 22.27
CA PHE A 40 -9.34 -56.09 23.52
C PHE A 40 -10.62 -55.30 23.24
N GLU A 41 -10.57 -54.38 22.28
CA GLU A 41 -11.75 -53.63 21.85
C GLU A 41 -12.82 -54.53 21.22
N GLU A 42 -12.45 -55.45 20.33
CA GLU A 42 -13.36 -56.44 19.72
C GLU A 42 -14.06 -57.33 20.77
N ASN A 43 -13.48 -57.46 21.96
CA ASN A 43 -14.03 -58.20 23.09
C ASN A 43 -14.66 -57.27 24.16
N ASP A 44 -15.08 -56.06 23.79
CA ASP A 44 -15.73 -55.05 24.65
C ASP A 44 -14.87 -54.58 25.85
N ASN A 45 -13.55 -54.74 25.82
CA ASN A 45 -12.63 -54.27 26.88
C ASN A 45 -12.14 -52.83 26.63
N VAL A 46 -13.03 -51.93 26.23
CA VAL A 46 -12.69 -50.55 25.83
C VAL A 46 -11.97 -49.79 26.96
N ALA A 47 -12.36 -49.98 28.22
CA ALA A 47 -11.72 -49.32 29.37
C ALA A 47 -10.22 -49.70 29.50
N ILE A 48 -9.87 -50.94 29.16
CA ILE A 48 -8.48 -51.41 29.15
C ILE A 48 -7.71 -50.74 28.02
N VAL A 49 -8.30 -50.63 26.84
CA VAL A 49 -7.70 -49.95 25.68
C VAL A 49 -7.43 -48.48 25.99
N VAL A 50 -8.40 -47.77 26.55
CA VAL A 50 -8.23 -46.37 26.99
C VAL A 50 -7.07 -46.24 27.98
N LYS A 51 -7.01 -47.14 28.98
CA LYS A 51 -5.94 -47.11 29.99
C LYS A 51 -4.57 -47.40 29.40
N ALA A 52 -4.48 -48.35 28.47
CA ALA A 52 -3.24 -48.68 27.78
C ALA A 52 -2.72 -47.51 26.95
N ILE A 53 -3.60 -46.85 26.18
CA ILE A 53 -3.24 -45.67 25.38
C ILE A 53 -2.87 -44.49 26.28
N GLN A 54 -3.53 -44.33 27.44
CA GLN A 54 -3.12 -43.35 28.45
C GLN A 54 -1.68 -43.60 28.94
N LEU A 55 -1.32 -44.86 29.22
CA LEU A 55 0.02 -45.24 29.64
C LEU A 55 1.05 -44.93 28.54
N LEU A 56 0.75 -45.30 27.29
CA LEU A 56 1.58 -44.97 26.13
C LEU A 56 1.79 -43.46 26.01
N GLY A 57 0.70 -42.68 26.06
CA GLY A 57 0.76 -41.21 25.96
C GLY A 57 1.53 -40.56 27.10
N THR A 58 1.45 -41.13 28.31
CA THR A 58 2.22 -40.69 29.47
C THR A 58 3.70 -40.98 29.29
N ALA A 59 4.05 -42.18 28.81
CA ALA A 59 5.43 -42.59 28.60
C ALA A 59 6.14 -41.73 27.55
N VAL A 60 5.55 -41.52 26.36
CA VAL A 60 6.17 -40.67 25.32
C VAL A 60 6.24 -39.20 25.72
N GLY A 61 5.26 -38.71 26.50
CA GLY A 61 5.31 -37.35 27.04
C GLY A 61 6.40 -37.17 28.09
N ALA A 62 6.69 -38.20 28.90
CA ALA A 62 7.75 -38.17 29.90
C ALA A 62 9.14 -38.38 29.29
N GLN A 63 9.25 -39.18 28.22
CA GLN A 63 10.52 -39.52 27.59
C GLN A 63 10.39 -39.48 26.07
N LYS A 64 10.88 -38.39 25.43
CA LYS A 64 10.86 -38.21 23.97
C LYS A 64 11.53 -39.35 23.19
N ALA A 65 12.44 -40.11 23.83
CA ALA A 65 13.08 -41.28 23.24
C ALA A 65 12.08 -42.37 22.79
N TRP A 66 10.83 -42.37 23.27
CA TRP A 66 9.78 -43.28 22.81
C TRP A 66 9.19 -42.92 21.43
N GLN A 67 9.40 -41.70 20.93
CA GLN A 67 8.80 -41.23 19.68
C GLN A 67 9.15 -42.12 18.48
N GLN A 68 10.43 -42.45 18.28
CA GLN A 68 10.88 -43.32 17.19
C GLN A 68 10.42 -44.78 17.37
N PRO A 69 10.59 -45.42 18.55
CA PRO A 69 10.01 -46.74 18.80
C PRO A 69 8.50 -46.83 18.52
N TYR A 70 7.71 -45.80 18.86
CA TYR A 70 6.26 -45.79 18.61
C TYR A 70 5.93 -45.72 17.11
N GLN A 71 6.75 -45.02 16.34
CA GLN A 71 6.66 -45.00 14.89
C GLN A 71 6.98 -46.39 14.31
N GLU A 72 8.16 -46.93 14.63
CA GLU A 72 8.68 -48.18 14.06
C GLU A 72 7.81 -49.40 14.43
N CYS A 73 7.25 -49.42 15.64
CA CYS A 73 6.42 -50.53 16.13
C CYS A 73 4.93 -50.38 15.74
N GLY A 74 4.55 -49.35 14.98
CA GLY A 74 3.19 -49.14 14.52
C GLY A 74 2.21 -48.65 15.59
N ILE A 75 2.68 -48.21 16.76
CA ILE A 75 1.82 -47.60 17.80
C ILE A 75 1.25 -46.29 17.31
N LEU A 76 2.07 -45.41 16.71
CA LEU A 76 1.62 -44.14 16.15
C LEU A 76 0.59 -44.37 15.04
N ALA A 77 0.89 -45.27 14.10
CA ALA A 77 -0.03 -45.62 13.02
C ALA A 77 -1.38 -46.16 13.56
N HIS A 78 -1.35 -46.94 14.62
CA HIS A 78 -2.54 -47.49 15.26
C HIS A 78 -3.43 -46.40 15.88
N VAL A 79 -2.86 -45.45 16.65
CA VAL A 79 -3.65 -44.36 17.24
C VAL A 79 -4.16 -43.36 16.20
N LEU A 80 -3.39 -43.12 15.13
CA LEU A 80 -3.82 -42.28 14.01
C LEU A 80 -5.03 -42.91 13.28
N THR A 81 -4.98 -44.22 13.01
CA THR A 81 -6.08 -44.95 12.35
C THR A 81 -7.34 -44.99 13.22
N ARG A 82 -7.18 -45.04 14.54
CA ARG A 82 -8.28 -45.05 15.51
C ARG A 82 -8.89 -43.68 15.80
N LEU A 83 -8.24 -42.60 15.38
CA LEU A 83 -8.73 -41.26 15.68
C LEU A 83 -9.95 -40.97 14.80
N ASP A 84 -11.13 -41.35 15.27
CA ASP A 84 -12.41 -41.02 14.66
C ASP A 84 -13.43 -40.66 15.77
N PRO A 85 -13.75 -39.37 15.95
CA PRO A 85 -14.70 -38.92 16.99
C PRO A 85 -16.15 -39.36 16.72
N SER A 86 -16.47 -39.84 15.51
CA SER A 86 -17.80 -40.37 15.20
C SER A 86 -17.98 -41.84 15.59
N ALA A 87 -16.88 -42.58 15.71
CA ALA A 87 -16.88 -44.01 16.02
C ALA A 87 -16.30 -44.34 17.41
N SER A 88 -15.44 -43.48 17.95
CA SER A 88 -14.74 -43.69 19.23
C SER A 88 -15.37 -42.89 20.37
N SER A 89 -15.21 -43.36 21.60
CA SER A 89 -15.58 -42.55 22.78
C SER A 89 -14.64 -41.34 22.93
N VAL A 90 -15.17 -40.27 23.54
CA VAL A 90 -14.41 -39.04 23.81
C VAL A 90 -13.14 -39.35 24.62
N GLU A 91 -13.22 -40.23 25.62
CA GLU A 91 -12.08 -40.61 26.44
C GLU A 91 -10.98 -41.31 25.61
N LEU A 92 -11.37 -42.19 24.69
CA LEU A 92 -10.44 -42.89 23.82
C LEU A 92 -9.77 -41.92 22.85
N SER A 93 -10.56 -41.09 22.17
CA SER A 93 -10.03 -40.05 21.27
C SER A 93 -9.08 -39.11 22.00
N LYS A 94 -9.40 -38.70 23.23
CA LYS A 94 -8.52 -37.87 24.06
C LYS A 94 -7.17 -38.53 24.33
N GLN A 95 -7.14 -39.84 24.63
CA GLN A 95 -5.88 -40.54 24.83
C GLN A 95 -5.11 -40.76 23.52
N CYS A 96 -5.80 -41.02 22.41
CA CYS A 96 -5.16 -41.09 21.08
C CYS A 96 -4.49 -39.75 20.74
N LEU A 97 -5.21 -38.63 20.88
CA LEU A 97 -4.67 -37.27 20.70
C LEU A 97 -3.44 -37.04 21.56
N ARG A 98 -3.45 -37.49 22.83
CA ARG A 98 -2.30 -37.35 23.73
C ARG A 98 -1.08 -38.12 23.24
N VAL A 99 -1.24 -39.35 22.73
CA VAL A 99 -0.13 -40.09 22.11
C VAL A 99 0.38 -39.34 20.89
N ILE A 100 -0.53 -38.93 19.98
CA ILE A 100 -0.18 -38.22 18.75
C ILE A 100 0.60 -36.94 19.06
N GLY A 101 0.06 -36.05 19.89
CA GLY A 101 0.67 -34.76 20.22
C GLY A 101 2.06 -34.88 20.83
N ASN A 102 2.26 -35.86 21.71
CA ASN A 102 3.57 -36.12 22.31
C ASN A 102 4.53 -36.83 21.33
N SER A 103 4.00 -37.65 20.42
CA SER A 103 4.79 -38.32 19.39
C SER A 103 5.33 -37.36 18.34
N VAL A 104 4.59 -36.30 18.01
CA VAL A 104 4.94 -35.35 16.93
C VAL A 104 5.72 -34.12 17.41
N ALA A 105 5.74 -33.85 18.72
CA ALA A 105 6.46 -32.72 19.29
C ALA A 105 7.96 -32.78 18.92
N ASP A 106 8.44 -31.77 18.18
CA ASP A 106 9.81 -31.65 17.66
C ASP A 106 10.28 -32.87 16.83
N ASN A 107 9.37 -33.55 16.14
CA ASN A 107 9.68 -34.77 15.39
C ASN A 107 9.03 -34.80 14.01
N ASP A 108 9.75 -34.26 13.01
CA ASP A 108 9.26 -34.11 11.63
C ASP A 108 8.89 -35.44 10.96
N SER A 109 9.63 -36.52 11.25
CA SER A 109 9.31 -37.87 10.76
C SER A 109 7.92 -38.31 11.23
N ASN A 110 7.59 -38.07 12.50
CA ASN A 110 6.27 -38.38 13.03
C ASN A 110 5.19 -37.40 12.55
N ARG A 111 5.53 -36.11 12.38
CA ARG A 111 4.61 -35.09 11.82
C ARG A 111 4.15 -35.49 10.42
N GLU A 112 5.06 -35.93 9.55
CA GLU A 112 4.75 -36.39 8.18
C GLU A 112 3.67 -37.49 8.17
N HIS A 113 3.75 -38.45 9.10
CA HIS A 113 2.77 -39.53 9.21
C HIS A 113 1.43 -39.05 9.78
N ALA A 114 1.47 -38.18 10.79
CA ALA A 114 0.27 -37.69 11.46
C ALA A 114 -0.57 -36.75 10.56
N MET A 115 0.09 -35.96 9.71
CA MET A 115 -0.57 -35.07 8.75
C MET A 115 -1.52 -35.79 7.81
N LEU A 116 -1.29 -37.05 7.47
CA LEU A 116 -2.18 -37.83 6.61
C LEU A 116 -3.60 -38.01 7.19
N THR A 117 -3.77 -37.71 8.48
CA THR A 117 -5.05 -37.80 9.20
C THR A 117 -5.58 -36.43 9.65
N PHE A 118 -5.12 -35.33 9.06
CA PHE A 118 -5.49 -33.97 9.47
C PHE A 118 -7.01 -33.72 9.49
N GLY A 119 -7.74 -34.29 8.52
CA GLY A 119 -9.20 -34.23 8.50
C GLY A 119 -9.88 -34.81 9.76
N ASN A 120 -9.29 -35.84 10.38
CA ASN A 120 -9.80 -36.42 11.61
C ASN A 120 -9.53 -35.50 12.81
N LEU A 121 -8.40 -34.79 12.83
CA LEU A 121 -8.12 -33.76 13.85
C LEU A 121 -9.15 -32.64 13.77
N ILE A 122 -9.50 -32.17 12.56
CA ILE A 122 -10.58 -31.19 12.38
C ILE A 122 -11.93 -31.73 12.87
N ALA A 123 -12.21 -33.01 12.65
CA ALA A 123 -13.41 -33.63 13.20
C ALA A 123 -13.38 -33.64 14.74
N CYS A 124 -12.23 -33.84 15.37
CA CYS A 124 -12.09 -33.79 16.83
C CYS A 124 -12.33 -32.40 17.41
N LEU A 125 -11.99 -31.32 16.70
CA LEU A 125 -12.34 -29.95 17.13
C LEU A 125 -13.86 -29.77 17.29
N LYS A 126 -14.70 -30.54 16.59
CA LYS A 126 -16.17 -30.48 16.72
C LYS A 126 -16.70 -31.05 18.02
N VAL A 127 -15.86 -31.71 18.80
CA VAL A 127 -16.19 -32.26 20.12
C VAL A 127 -15.60 -31.33 21.18
N GLU A 128 -16.46 -30.68 21.95
CA GLU A 128 -16.09 -29.63 22.92
C GLU A 128 -15.03 -30.11 23.93
N GLU A 129 -15.17 -31.33 24.43
CA GLU A 129 -14.26 -31.94 25.41
C GLU A 129 -12.88 -32.28 24.85
N LEU A 130 -12.73 -32.32 23.52
CA LEU A 130 -11.48 -32.59 22.82
C LEU A 130 -10.76 -31.31 22.37
N ASN A 131 -11.48 -30.19 22.25
CA ASN A 131 -11.03 -28.97 21.57
C ASN A 131 -9.61 -28.53 22.00
N ILE A 132 -9.39 -28.31 23.29
CA ILE A 132 -8.07 -27.90 23.84
C ILE A 132 -6.97 -28.88 23.46
N THR A 133 -7.23 -30.20 23.62
CA THR A 133 -6.21 -31.22 23.33
C THR A 133 -5.93 -31.30 21.84
N THR A 134 -6.96 -31.15 21.00
CA THR A 134 -6.81 -31.15 19.54
C THR A 134 -6.04 -29.92 19.05
N LEU A 135 -6.34 -28.72 19.56
CA LEU A 135 -5.59 -27.50 19.24
C LEU A 135 -4.11 -27.63 19.61
N ALA A 136 -3.80 -28.15 20.81
CA ALA A 136 -2.42 -28.39 21.22
C ALA A 136 -1.69 -29.40 20.32
N VAL A 137 -2.39 -30.45 19.86
CA VAL A 137 -1.82 -31.41 18.90
C VAL A 137 -1.56 -30.75 17.54
N MET A 138 -2.50 -29.96 17.03
CA MET A 138 -2.34 -29.22 15.78
C MET A 138 -1.19 -28.21 15.87
N LEU A 139 -1.05 -27.50 17.00
CA LEU A 139 0.08 -26.61 17.25
C LEU A 139 1.40 -27.37 17.16
N ASN A 140 1.54 -28.51 17.85
CA ASN A 140 2.76 -29.32 17.78
C ASN A 140 3.06 -29.86 16.37
N LEU A 141 2.02 -30.11 15.56
CA LEU A 141 2.18 -30.50 14.16
C LEU A 141 2.70 -29.35 13.30
N CYS A 142 2.16 -28.14 13.48
CA CYS A 142 2.42 -26.99 12.62
C CYS A 142 3.63 -26.14 13.07
N ASN A 143 4.01 -26.18 14.34
CA ASN A 143 5.07 -25.34 14.89
C ASN A 143 6.43 -25.64 14.23
N ASP A 144 7.01 -24.62 13.59
CA ASP A 144 8.25 -24.68 12.81
C ASP A 144 8.27 -25.78 11.73
N TYR A 145 7.10 -26.15 11.19
CA TYR A 145 6.99 -27.23 10.21
C TYR A 145 6.02 -26.88 9.07
N ASP A 146 6.58 -26.24 8.05
CA ASP A 146 5.88 -25.77 6.85
C ASP A 146 4.94 -26.81 6.21
N PRO A 147 5.32 -28.10 6.03
CA PRO A 147 4.42 -29.07 5.39
C PRO A 147 3.09 -29.24 6.12
N ALA A 148 3.09 -29.21 7.46
CA ALA A 148 1.85 -29.32 8.24
C ALA A 148 1.00 -28.04 8.15
N GLN A 149 1.62 -26.87 8.06
CA GLN A 149 0.92 -25.61 7.86
C GLN A 149 0.25 -25.57 6.47
N GLU A 150 0.94 -26.05 5.43
CA GLU A 150 0.34 -26.21 4.09
C GLU A 150 -0.84 -27.19 4.09
N GLU A 151 -0.74 -28.28 4.85
CA GLU A 151 -1.85 -29.24 4.97
C GLU A 151 -3.05 -28.66 5.72
N ALA A 152 -2.80 -27.87 6.79
CA ALA A 152 -3.83 -27.10 7.47
C ALA A 152 -4.55 -26.14 6.51
N ALA A 153 -3.79 -25.45 5.64
CA ALA A 153 -4.33 -24.55 4.62
C ALA A 153 -5.15 -25.29 3.54
N LYS A 154 -4.70 -26.46 3.07
CA LYS A 154 -5.50 -27.31 2.15
C LYS A 154 -6.85 -27.69 2.76
N HIS A 155 -6.86 -27.96 4.05
CA HIS A 155 -8.06 -28.32 4.80
C HIS A 155 -8.93 -27.13 5.24
N ARG A 156 -8.53 -25.89 4.94
CA ARG A 156 -9.22 -24.66 5.38
C ARG A 156 -9.42 -24.59 6.89
N LEU A 157 -8.35 -24.89 7.64
CA LEU A 157 -8.38 -24.79 9.10
C LEU A 157 -8.72 -23.36 9.55
N ASP A 158 -8.27 -22.34 8.81
CA ASP A 158 -8.62 -20.92 8.97
C ASP A 158 -10.13 -20.72 9.13
N SER A 159 -10.91 -21.33 8.23
CA SER A 159 -12.37 -21.23 8.24
C SER A 159 -13.04 -21.95 9.40
N THR A 160 -12.40 -23.00 9.93
CA THR A 160 -12.93 -23.70 11.11
C THR A 160 -12.64 -22.88 12.37
N LEU A 161 -11.42 -22.37 12.49
CA LEU A 161 -10.98 -21.59 13.65
C LEU A 161 -11.73 -20.25 13.74
N SER A 162 -11.91 -19.53 12.63
CA SER A 162 -12.64 -18.26 12.62
C SER A 162 -14.10 -18.41 13.06
N ASP A 163 -14.81 -19.44 12.57
CA ASP A 163 -16.18 -19.73 12.99
C ASP A 163 -16.25 -20.08 14.48
N TYR A 164 -15.21 -20.71 15.02
CA TYR A 164 -15.16 -21.11 16.42
C TYR A 164 -14.84 -19.94 17.34
N LEU A 165 -13.97 -19.03 16.92
CA LEU A 165 -13.66 -17.79 17.64
C LEU A 165 -14.92 -16.92 17.74
N VAL A 166 -15.60 -16.64 16.62
CA VAL A 166 -16.86 -15.85 16.61
C VAL A 166 -17.94 -16.47 17.48
N ARG A 167 -18.01 -17.80 17.55
CA ARG A 167 -19.00 -18.52 18.37
C ARG A 167 -18.55 -18.78 19.80
N GLU A 168 -17.42 -18.24 20.22
CA GLU A 168 -16.83 -18.43 21.56
C GLU A 168 -16.67 -19.91 21.95
N LYS A 169 -16.36 -20.76 20.97
CA LYS A 169 -16.18 -22.22 21.16
C LYS A 169 -14.76 -22.59 21.56
N ILE A 170 -13.83 -21.65 21.49
CA ILE A 170 -12.43 -21.85 21.88
C ILE A 170 -12.29 -21.39 23.33
N PRO A 171 -11.92 -22.28 24.26
CA PRO A 171 -11.66 -21.89 25.64
C PRO A 171 -10.49 -20.91 25.71
N GLU A 172 -10.55 -19.94 26.63
CA GLU A 172 -9.51 -18.93 26.86
C GLU A 172 -8.10 -19.52 26.95
N VAL A 173 -7.94 -20.65 27.67
CA VAL A 173 -6.65 -21.36 27.83
C VAL A 173 -6.07 -21.97 26.55
N ALA A 174 -6.82 -21.95 25.44
CA ALA A 174 -6.40 -22.46 24.14
C ALA A 174 -6.48 -21.39 23.05
N LEU A 175 -6.69 -20.12 23.43
CA LEU A 175 -6.81 -19.02 22.49
C LEU A 175 -5.49 -18.78 21.74
N ASP A 176 -4.35 -18.73 22.44
CA ASP A 176 -3.00 -18.68 21.83
C ASP A 176 -2.84 -19.72 20.72
N TYR A 177 -3.23 -20.97 20.99
CA TYR A 177 -3.09 -22.06 20.03
C TYR A 177 -3.94 -21.82 18.78
N ALA A 178 -5.16 -21.34 18.95
CA ALA A 178 -6.06 -21.06 17.85
C ALA A 178 -5.57 -19.87 17.02
N THR A 179 -5.07 -18.83 17.67
CA THR A 179 -4.56 -17.61 17.03
C THR A 179 -3.31 -17.92 16.20
N ASP A 180 -2.33 -18.64 16.76
CA ASP A 180 -1.13 -19.08 16.04
C ASP A 180 -1.48 -19.94 14.83
N LEU A 181 -2.34 -20.95 15.02
CA LEU A 181 -2.78 -21.83 13.94
C LEU A 181 -3.54 -21.07 12.86
N LEU A 182 -4.36 -20.07 13.22
CA LEU A 182 -5.07 -19.23 12.28
C LEU A 182 -4.09 -18.39 11.44
N ALA A 183 -3.09 -17.80 12.07
CA ALA A 183 -2.04 -17.03 11.39
C ALA A 183 -1.24 -17.90 10.42
N TRP A 184 -0.69 -19.03 10.88
CA TRP A 184 0.08 -19.94 10.03
C TRP A 184 -0.74 -20.51 8.89
N THR A 185 -2.01 -20.86 9.15
CA THR A 185 -2.89 -21.37 8.09
C THR A 185 -3.14 -20.29 7.04
N THR A 186 -3.40 -19.05 7.46
CA THR A 186 -3.66 -17.91 6.57
C THR A 186 -2.44 -17.60 5.71
N GLU A 187 -1.23 -17.62 6.29
CA GLU A 187 0.02 -17.39 5.58
C GLU A 187 0.27 -18.41 4.45
N LYS A 188 -0.15 -19.68 4.64
CA LYS A 188 0.03 -20.75 3.66
C LYS A 188 -1.14 -20.89 2.68
N LEU A 189 -2.12 -20.00 2.68
CA LEU A 189 -3.20 -20.04 1.69
C LEU A 189 -2.66 -19.80 0.27
N THR A 190 -3.11 -20.61 -0.67
CA THR A 190 -2.80 -20.38 -2.09
C THR A 190 -3.55 -19.14 -2.61
N SER A 191 -3.04 -18.51 -3.67
CA SER A 191 -3.72 -17.37 -4.31
C SER A 191 -5.14 -17.70 -4.77
N THR A 192 -5.43 -18.95 -5.12
CA THR A 192 -6.80 -19.38 -5.46
C THR A 192 -7.71 -19.40 -4.25
N GLN A 193 -7.22 -19.90 -3.10
CA GLN A 193 -8.00 -19.96 -1.86
C GLN A 193 -8.24 -18.57 -1.29
N LEU A 194 -7.25 -17.67 -1.30
CA LEU A 194 -7.43 -16.27 -0.88
C LEU A 194 -8.58 -15.59 -1.63
N LYS A 195 -8.83 -15.99 -2.88
CA LYS A 195 -9.84 -15.42 -3.76
C LYS A 195 -11.18 -16.14 -3.73
N ASP A 196 -11.43 -17.09 -2.83
CA ASP A 196 -12.75 -17.71 -2.72
C ASP A 196 -13.66 -16.99 -1.70
N ASP A 197 -14.94 -17.37 -1.68
CA ASP A 197 -15.92 -16.78 -0.77
C ASP A 197 -15.71 -17.23 0.68
N THR A 198 -15.01 -18.35 0.90
CA THR A 198 -14.63 -18.82 2.24
C THR A 198 -13.66 -17.82 2.86
N SER A 199 -12.65 -17.36 2.14
CA SER A 199 -11.70 -16.35 2.63
C SER A 199 -12.36 -15.02 2.98
N LEU A 200 -13.39 -14.61 2.23
CA LEU A 200 -14.21 -13.45 2.60
C LEU A 200 -14.95 -13.68 3.93
N LYS A 201 -15.55 -14.86 4.12
CA LYS A 201 -16.20 -15.21 5.38
C LYS A 201 -15.19 -15.21 6.54
N VAL A 202 -14.02 -15.82 6.36
CA VAL A 202 -12.97 -15.85 7.40
C VAL A 202 -12.53 -14.44 7.77
N PHE A 203 -12.34 -13.58 6.78
CA PHE A 203 -12.01 -12.18 7.01
C PHE A 203 -13.09 -11.44 7.80
N ASP A 204 -14.35 -11.63 7.45
CA ASP A 204 -15.49 -11.05 8.19
C ASP A 204 -15.57 -11.57 9.63
N ASP A 205 -15.35 -12.88 9.84
CA ASP A 205 -15.30 -13.50 11.15
C ASP A 205 -14.16 -12.89 12.00
N VAL A 206 -12.95 -12.73 11.44
CA VAL A 206 -11.80 -12.15 12.17
C VAL A 206 -12.03 -10.67 12.48
N LEU A 207 -12.68 -9.91 11.58
CA LEU A 207 -13.10 -8.54 11.87
C LEU A 207 -14.11 -8.45 13.03
N GLU A 208 -14.97 -9.45 13.23
CA GLU A 208 -15.88 -9.49 14.37
C GLU A 208 -15.14 -9.87 15.67
N VAL A 209 -14.20 -10.82 15.60
CA VAL A 209 -13.42 -11.25 16.76
C VAL A 209 -12.54 -10.11 17.28
N ILE A 210 -11.85 -9.38 16.40
CA ILE A 210 -10.93 -8.31 16.82
C ILE A 210 -11.64 -7.17 17.56
N GLU A 211 -12.91 -6.90 17.26
CA GLU A 211 -13.72 -5.88 17.95
C GLU A 211 -13.99 -6.20 19.42
N THR A 212 -13.84 -7.47 19.83
CA THR A 212 -14.18 -7.95 21.19
C THR A 212 -13.04 -8.67 21.90
N CYS A 213 -11.90 -8.86 21.23
CA CYS A 213 -10.75 -9.53 21.80
C CYS A 213 -10.09 -8.72 22.93
N ASP A 214 -9.26 -9.40 23.73
CA ASP A 214 -8.43 -8.73 24.73
C ASP A 214 -7.24 -8.00 24.08
N GLU A 215 -6.55 -7.20 24.89
CA GLU A 215 -5.40 -6.42 24.42
C GLU A 215 -4.23 -7.30 23.98
N ASP A 216 -4.09 -8.49 24.55
CA ASP A 216 -2.95 -9.38 24.32
C ASP A 216 -3.02 -10.02 22.92
N HIS A 217 -4.23 -10.30 22.40
CA HIS A 217 -4.43 -10.94 21.09
C HIS A 217 -4.74 -9.98 19.94
N TYR A 218 -5.01 -8.70 20.22
CA TYR A 218 -5.41 -7.75 19.18
C TYR A 218 -4.41 -7.65 18.03
N THR A 219 -3.12 -7.57 18.36
CA THR A 219 -2.04 -7.47 17.36
C THR A 219 -1.97 -8.71 16.48
N ASP A 220 -2.23 -9.90 17.03
CA ASP A 220 -2.18 -11.15 16.29
C ASP A 220 -3.35 -11.26 15.30
N PHE A 221 -4.57 -10.91 15.72
CA PHE A 221 -5.71 -10.85 14.80
C PHE A 221 -5.53 -9.76 13.74
N LEU A 222 -4.94 -8.62 14.10
CA LEU A 222 -4.61 -7.58 13.14
C LEU A 222 -3.59 -8.07 12.10
N ALA A 223 -2.61 -8.89 12.52
CA ALA A 223 -1.67 -9.54 11.62
C ALA A 223 -2.37 -10.50 10.66
N VAL A 224 -3.34 -11.29 11.13
CA VAL A 224 -4.17 -12.15 10.25
C VAL A 224 -4.94 -11.32 9.22
N ILE A 225 -5.56 -10.21 9.63
CA ILE A 225 -6.24 -9.27 8.71
C ILE A 225 -5.24 -8.73 7.67
N ALA A 226 -4.04 -8.34 8.10
CA ALA A 226 -3.01 -7.81 7.23
C ALA A 226 -2.56 -8.83 6.17
N LEU A 227 -2.46 -10.13 6.52
CA LEU A 227 -2.13 -11.20 5.57
C LEU A 227 -3.12 -11.26 4.38
N TYR A 228 -4.42 -11.19 4.66
CA TYR A 228 -5.44 -11.15 3.59
C TYR A 228 -5.34 -9.88 2.74
N LEU A 229 -5.05 -8.75 3.38
CA LEU A 229 -4.94 -7.45 2.72
C LEU A 229 -3.71 -7.32 1.83
N GLN A 230 -2.76 -8.26 1.82
CA GLN A 230 -1.62 -8.23 0.90
C GLN A 230 -2.02 -8.54 -0.55
N ASP A 231 -3.11 -9.27 -0.78
CA ASP A 231 -3.56 -9.63 -2.12
C ASP A 231 -4.46 -8.54 -2.74
N THR A 232 -4.01 -7.98 -3.87
CA THR A 232 -4.72 -6.88 -4.55
C THR A 232 -6.09 -7.30 -5.09
N GLU A 233 -6.26 -8.55 -5.55
CA GLU A 233 -7.57 -9.00 -6.04
C GLU A 233 -8.56 -9.21 -4.89
N PHE A 234 -8.09 -9.65 -3.73
CA PHE A 234 -8.89 -9.73 -2.51
C PHE A 234 -9.35 -8.34 -2.07
N GLN A 235 -8.45 -7.34 -2.05
CA GLN A 235 -8.80 -5.95 -1.74
C GLN A 235 -9.97 -5.43 -2.58
N LEU A 236 -10.05 -5.75 -3.89
CA LEU A 236 -11.15 -5.32 -4.75
C LEU A 236 -12.53 -5.81 -4.27
N LYS A 237 -12.58 -6.96 -3.59
CA LYS A 237 -13.83 -7.53 -3.04
C LYS A 237 -14.27 -6.86 -1.73
N LEU A 238 -13.38 -6.12 -1.09
CA LEU A 238 -13.62 -5.44 0.19
C LEU A 238 -14.25 -4.05 0.04
N ALA A 239 -14.42 -3.57 -1.20
CA ALA A 239 -15.08 -2.30 -1.51
C ALA A 239 -16.62 -2.35 -1.31
N THR A 240 -17.08 -2.87 -0.17
CA THR A 240 -18.48 -2.88 0.28
C THR A 240 -18.65 -1.95 1.49
N LEU A 241 -19.86 -1.38 1.65
CA LEU A 241 -20.13 -0.35 2.66
C LEU A 241 -19.72 -0.79 4.08
N GLU A 242 -20.10 -2.00 4.47
CA GLU A 242 -19.87 -2.54 5.81
C GLU A 242 -18.39 -2.83 6.06
N ARG A 243 -17.71 -3.55 5.16
CA ARG A 243 -16.30 -3.94 5.35
C ARG A 243 -15.37 -2.74 5.36
N LEU A 244 -15.59 -1.78 4.45
CA LEU A 244 -14.76 -0.59 4.43
C LEU A 244 -14.98 0.27 5.67
N GLU A 245 -16.20 0.31 6.22
CA GLU A 245 -16.45 1.00 7.48
C GLU A 245 -15.67 0.36 8.63
N LYS A 246 -15.73 -0.97 8.77
CA LYS A 246 -14.95 -1.72 9.78
C LYS A 246 -13.45 -1.51 9.62
N LEU A 247 -12.92 -1.53 8.39
CA LEU A 247 -11.50 -1.28 8.13
C LEU A 247 -11.06 0.13 8.49
N VAL A 248 -11.91 1.14 8.23
CA VAL A 248 -11.65 2.52 8.65
C VAL A 248 -11.65 2.63 10.18
N ASP A 249 -12.57 1.94 10.87
CA ASP A 249 -12.57 1.90 12.33
C ASP A 249 -11.30 1.25 12.87
N LEU A 250 -10.87 0.14 12.27
CA LEU A 250 -9.63 -0.54 12.64
C LEU A 250 -8.38 0.33 12.44
N VAL A 251 -8.31 1.13 11.36
CA VAL A 251 -7.23 2.12 11.17
C VAL A 251 -7.20 3.12 12.32
N LEU A 252 -8.36 3.66 12.68
CA LEU A 252 -8.47 4.70 13.70
C LEU A 252 -8.19 4.15 15.10
N GLU A 253 -8.68 2.95 15.40
CA GLU A 253 -8.45 2.27 16.67
C GLU A 253 -6.97 1.91 16.84
N ASN A 254 -6.37 1.26 15.83
CA ASN A 254 -4.96 0.90 15.90
C ASN A 254 -4.05 2.13 16.03
N GLU A 255 -4.35 3.22 15.32
CA GLU A 255 -3.61 4.49 15.47
C GLU A 255 -3.70 5.05 16.91
N ASN A 256 -4.85 4.93 17.57
CA ASN A 256 -5.03 5.46 18.94
C ASN A 256 -4.23 4.68 19.99
N ARG A 257 -3.80 3.46 19.68
CA ARG A 257 -2.98 2.62 20.56
C ARG A 257 -1.50 2.98 20.52
N LEU A 258 -1.08 3.75 19.51
CA LEU A 258 0.33 4.13 19.30
C LEU A 258 0.73 5.39 20.08
N GLY A 259 1.95 5.36 20.60
CA GLY A 259 2.64 6.50 21.18
C GLY A 259 3.22 7.46 20.12
N PRO A 260 3.70 8.64 20.54
CA PRO A 260 4.21 9.66 19.61
C PRO A 260 5.40 9.20 18.74
N GLU A 261 6.30 8.38 19.29
CA GLU A 261 7.47 7.87 18.56
C GLU A 261 7.06 6.88 17.46
N GLU A 262 6.13 5.98 17.77
CA GLU A 262 5.56 5.03 16.81
C GLU A 262 4.80 5.77 15.69
N ILE A 263 4.04 6.81 16.03
CA ILE A 263 3.36 7.67 15.05
C ILE A 263 4.35 8.32 14.07
N GLU A 264 5.51 8.78 14.56
CA GLU A 264 6.57 9.31 13.68
C GLU A 264 7.13 8.21 12.75
N GLN A 265 7.32 6.99 13.26
CA GLN A 265 7.75 5.86 12.45
C GLN A 265 6.71 5.47 11.38
N VAL A 266 5.42 5.51 11.71
CA VAL A 266 4.34 5.27 10.74
C VAL A 266 4.38 6.31 9.62
N PHE A 267 4.56 7.61 9.92
CA PHE A 267 4.71 8.63 8.88
C PHE A 267 5.92 8.38 7.98
N ARG A 268 7.05 7.93 8.55
CA ARG A 268 8.23 7.54 7.76
C ARG A 268 7.94 6.33 6.87
N GLY A 269 7.22 5.33 7.37
CA GLY A 269 6.78 4.15 6.62
C GLY A 269 5.79 4.45 5.50
N LEU A 270 4.99 5.51 5.62
CA LEU A 270 4.03 5.96 4.61
C LEU A 270 4.61 6.92 3.56
N SER A 271 5.85 7.39 3.73
CA SER A 271 6.42 8.38 2.82
C SER A 271 6.68 7.79 1.42
N ALA A 272 6.40 8.56 0.37
CA ALA A 272 6.65 8.11 -1.01
C ALA A 272 8.14 8.07 -1.37
N SER A 273 8.97 8.87 -0.69
CA SER A 273 10.42 8.95 -0.91
C SER A 273 11.22 7.93 -0.09
N SER A 274 10.54 7.16 0.74
CA SER A 274 11.10 6.18 1.64
C SER A 274 11.46 4.91 0.87
N ASP A 275 12.70 4.44 1.01
CA ASP A 275 13.17 3.20 0.39
C ASP A 275 12.70 2.01 1.27
N PRO A 276 11.74 1.18 0.82
CA PRO A 276 11.19 0.09 1.61
C PRO A 276 12.26 -0.93 2.03
N GLU A 277 13.32 -1.09 1.23
CA GLU A 277 14.43 -2.01 1.52
C GLU A 277 15.39 -1.47 2.60
N LYS A 278 15.38 -0.15 2.87
CA LYS A 278 16.23 0.50 3.87
C LYS A 278 15.49 0.88 5.15
N LEU A 279 14.16 0.83 5.13
CA LEU A 279 13.33 1.07 6.31
C LEU A 279 13.16 -0.23 7.08
N ALA A 280 14.04 -0.44 8.04
CA ALA A 280 13.80 -1.39 9.11
C ALA A 280 12.75 -0.78 10.05
N LEU A 281 11.49 -1.11 9.82
CA LEU A 281 10.42 -0.93 10.80
C LEU A 281 10.38 -2.22 11.64
N ASP A 282 10.90 -2.13 12.86
CA ASP A 282 11.03 -3.30 13.73
C ASP A 282 9.80 -3.50 14.64
N ASP A 283 8.97 -2.47 14.81
CA ASP A 283 7.76 -2.54 15.63
C ASP A 283 6.57 -3.08 14.81
N THR A 284 6.03 -4.23 15.24
CA THR A 284 4.92 -4.91 14.57
C THR A 284 3.68 -4.02 14.45
N SER A 285 3.34 -3.24 15.47
CA SER A 285 2.15 -2.38 15.48
C SER A 285 2.27 -1.25 14.44
N VAL A 286 3.48 -0.69 14.31
CA VAL A 286 3.82 0.30 13.27
C VAL A 286 3.69 -0.32 11.88
N VAL A 287 4.28 -1.49 11.66
CA VAL A 287 4.21 -2.20 10.36
C VAL A 287 2.76 -2.49 9.96
N LEU A 288 1.96 -3.01 10.89
CA LEU A 288 0.56 -3.33 10.65
C LEU A 288 -0.28 -2.08 10.35
N LEU A 289 -0.05 -0.95 11.03
CA LEU A 289 -0.76 0.28 10.72
C LEU A 289 -0.40 0.83 9.33
N VAL A 290 0.88 0.78 8.94
CA VAL A 290 1.33 1.19 7.60
C VAL A 290 0.66 0.32 6.54
N GLN A 291 0.66 -1.01 6.73
CA GLN A 291 0.00 -1.95 5.82
C GLN A 291 -1.50 -1.68 5.72
N LEU A 292 -2.18 -1.47 6.85
CA LEU A 292 -3.62 -1.22 6.86
C LEU A 292 -3.99 0.09 6.14
N ILE A 293 -3.26 1.18 6.39
CA ILE A 293 -3.48 2.46 5.70
C ILE A 293 -3.27 2.31 4.20
N ASN A 294 -2.20 1.63 3.78
CA ASN A 294 -1.92 1.39 2.36
C ASN A 294 -3.00 0.53 1.71
N SER A 295 -3.47 -0.52 2.38
CA SER A 295 -4.52 -1.40 1.88
C SER A 295 -5.87 -0.70 1.77
N VAL A 296 -6.27 0.10 2.76
CA VAL A 296 -7.48 0.94 2.66
C VAL A 296 -7.34 1.96 1.52
N GLY A 297 -6.15 2.54 1.34
CA GLY A 297 -5.82 3.38 0.20
C GLY A 297 -6.00 2.65 -1.15
N ALA A 298 -5.49 1.43 -1.26
CA ALA A 298 -5.60 0.61 -2.47
C ALA A 298 -7.06 0.20 -2.77
N ILE A 299 -7.84 -0.19 -1.75
CA ILE A 299 -9.28 -0.46 -1.89
C ILE A 299 -10.00 0.76 -2.44
N SER A 300 -9.66 1.96 -1.94
CA SER A 300 -10.27 3.22 -2.40
C SER A 300 -9.89 3.62 -3.83
N ALA A 301 -8.80 3.09 -4.36
CA ALA A 301 -8.39 3.35 -5.75
C ALA A 301 -9.16 2.50 -6.78
N SER A 302 -10.00 1.56 -6.32
CA SER A 302 -10.77 0.67 -7.19
C SER A 302 -12.02 1.33 -7.79
N ASP A 303 -12.40 0.89 -8.99
CA ASP A 303 -13.67 1.30 -9.61
C ASP A 303 -14.88 0.92 -8.73
N ALA A 304 -14.80 -0.22 -8.02
CA ALA A 304 -15.86 -0.66 -7.11
C ALA A 304 -16.09 0.36 -5.98
N PHE A 305 -15.02 0.95 -5.44
CA PHE A 305 -15.15 2.01 -4.43
C PHE A 305 -15.84 3.25 -5.00
N VAL A 306 -15.42 3.74 -6.16
CA VAL A 306 -16.02 4.92 -6.79
C VAL A 306 -17.52 4.72 -7.08
N ASN A 307 -17.92 3.49 -7.44
CA ASN A 307 -19.31 3.16 -7.74
C ASN A 307 -20.18 2.96 -6.48
N ASN A 308 -19.60 2.49 -5.37
CA ASN A 308 -20.35 2.12 -4.17
C ASN A 308 -20.37 3.22 -3.09
N PHE A 309 -19.45 4.18 -3.14
CA PHE A 309 -19.26 5.17 -2.09
C PHE A 309 -19.47 6.62 -2.59
N GLY A 310 -19.87 7.48 -1.65
CA GLY A 310 -19.99 8.91 -1.87
C GLY A 310 -19.94 9.66 -0.54
N PHE A 311 -20.00 10.99 -0.56
CA PHE A 311 -19.77 11.83 0.64
C PHE A 311 -20.68 11.56 1.85
N ARG A 312 -21.81 10.88 1.63
CA ARG A 312 -22.79 10.61 2.69
C ARG A 312 -22.60 9.25 3.35
N THR A 313 -21.77 8.38 2.81
CA THR A 313 -21.54 7.05 3.38
C THR A 313 -20.80 7.16 4.72
N PRO A 314 -21.08 6.26 5.68
CA PRO A 314 -20.50 6.35 7.02
C PRO A 314 -18.97 6.36 7.03
N ALA A 315 -18.32 5.43 6.31
CA ALA A 315 -16.86 5.37 6.19
C ALA A 315 -16.26 6.69 5.68
N VAL A 316 -16.86 7.28 4.64
CA VAL A 316 -16.40 8.56 4.05
C VAL A 316 -16.61 9.73 5.02
N LYS A 317 -17.68 9.72 5.81
CA LYS A 317 -17.88 10.73 6.87
C LYS A 317 -16.83 10.63 7.97
N LYS A 318 -16.44 9.43 8.39
CA LYS A 318 -15.41 9.20 9.41
C LYS A 318 -14.05 9.76 8.96
N ILE A 319 -13.58 9.37 7.78
CA ILE A 319 -12.33 9.90 7.23
C ILE A 319 -12.38 11.41 6.97
N LYS A 320 -13.54 11.94 6.53
CA LYS A 320 -13.71 13.39 6.36
C LYS A 320 -13.61 14.11 7.71
N SER A 321 -14.22 13.56 8.76
CA SER A 321 -14.08 14.10 10.12
C SER A 321 -12.63 14.10 10.58
N LYS A 322 -11.86 13.07 10.21
CA LYS A 322 -10.43 13.00 10.52
C LYS A 322 -9.62 14.05 9.76
N LEU A 323 -9.89 14.27 8.48
CA LEU A 323 -9.27 15.37 7.70
C LEU A 323 -9.55 16.75 8.33
N LEU A 324 -10.75 16.95 8.86
CA LEU A 324 -11.16 18.21 9.50
C LEU A 324 -10.68 18.36 10.94
N SER A 325 -9.98 17.36 11.49
CA SER A 325 -9.39 17.42 12.84
C SER A 325 -8.30 18.49 12.91
N PRO A 326 -8.16 19.20 14.05
CA PRO A 326 -7.07 20.18 14.24
C PRO A 326 -5.69 19.52 14.39
N LYS A 327 -5.64 18.21 14.68
CA LYS A 327 -4.40 17.44 14.80
C LYS A 327 -4.35 16.40 13.70
N TYR A 328 -3.36 16.53 12.83
CA TYR A 328 -3.08 15.56 11.78
C TYR A 328 -2.29 14.38 12.33
N SER A 329 -2.57 13.21 11.79
CA SER A 329 -1.99 11.92 12.19
C SER A 329 -1.95 10.98 10.97
N PRO A 330 -1.30 9.80 11.02
CA PRO A 330 -1.22 8.87 9.89
C PRO A 330 -2.54 8.57 9.18
N SER A 331 -3.65 8.40 9.89
CA SER A 331 -4.96 8.20 9.26
C SER A 331 -5.51 9.44 8.53
N THR A 332 -4.91 10.62 8.71
CA THR A 332 -5.14 11.79 7.84
C THR A 332 -4.57 11.54 6.44
N VAL A 333 -3.47 10.81 6.31
CA VAL A 333 -2.94 10.34 5.01
C VAL A 333 -3.98 9.47 4.33
N CYS A 334 -4.54 8.50 5.05
CA CYS A 334 -5.63 7.64 4.58
C CYS A 334 -6.84 8.48 4.10
N ALA A 335 -7.24 9.48 4.89
CA ALA A 335 -8.33 10.38 4.51
C ALA A 335 -8.04 11.16 3.22
N CYS A 336 -6.83 11.71 3.05
CA CYS A 336 -6.44 12.39 1.81
C CYS A 336 -6.48 11.46 0.59
N VAL A 337 -5.98 10.23 0.73
CA VAL A 337 -5.98 9.24 -0.37
C VAL A 337 -7.41 8.85 -0.75
N MET A 338 -8.23 8.44 0.22
CA MET A 338 -9.60 7.99 -0.04
C MET A 338 -10.49 9.11 -0.61
N LEU A 339 -10.41 10.34 -0.06
CA LEU A 339 -11.17 11.47 -0.57
C LEU A 339 -10.64 11.93 -1.94
N GLY A 340 -9.33 11.88 -2.17
CA GLY A 340 -8.73 12.12 -3.48
C GLY A 340 -9.21 11.14 -4.54
N ASN A 341 -9.37 9.87 -4.18
CA ASN A 341 -9.91 8.84 -5.06
C ASN A 341 -11.43 8.95 -5.28
N LEU A 342 -12.17 9.68 -4.43
CA LEU A 342 -13.56 10.08 -4.71
C LEU A 342 -13.67 11.31 -5.63
N ALA A 343 -12.59 12.06 -5.80
CA ALA A 343 -12.53 13.26 -6.65
C ALA A 343 -12.38 12.90 -8.14
N THR A 344 -13.27 12.03 -8.65
CA THR A 344 -13.16 11.39 -9.97
C THR A 344 -13.83 12.16 -11.12
N SER A 345 -14.60 13.19 -10.82
CA SER A 345 -15.33 13.98 -11.82
C SER A 345 -15.35 15.45 -11.46
N ASP A 346 -15.52 16.30 -12.48
CA ASP A 346 -15.60 17.74 -12.27
C ASP A 346 -16.70 18.11 -11.27
N LYS A 347 -17.86 17.45 -11.36
CA LYS A 347 -18.97 17.66 -10.43
C LYS A 347 -18.57 17.37 -8.98
N ALA A 348 -17.92 16.23 -8.72
CA ALA A 348 -17.49 15.86 -7.37
C ALA A 348 -16.44 16.83 -6.83
N CYS A 349 -15.47 17.22 -7.66
CA CYS A 349 -14.45 18.20 -7.30
C CYS A 349 -15.04 19.59 -7.01
N ILE A 350 -16.04 20.03 -7.78
CA ILE A 350 -16.75 21.29 -7.55
C ILE A 350 -17.52 21.23 -6.23
N GLU A 351 -18.28 20.16 -5.98
CA GLU A 351 -19.00 19.95 -4.70
C GLU A 351 -18.04 19.98 -3.49
N MET A 352 -16.86 19.35 -3.60
CA MET A 352 -15.83 19.37 -2.55
C MET A 352 -15.29 20.79 -2.25
N VAL A 353 -15.22 21.65 -3.27
CA VAL A 353 -14.73 23.04 -3.13
C VAL A 353 -15.84 23.96 -2.64
N GLU A 354 -16.95 24.04 -3.38
CA GLU A 354 -18.02 25.02 -3.17
C GLU A 354 -18.92 24.67 -1.98
N ASP A 355 -19.38 23.42 -1.89
CA ASP A 355 -20.35 23.02 -0.86
C ASP A 355 -19.68 22.55 0.43
N GLN A 356 -18.51 21.91 0.32
CA GLN A 356 -17.84 21.28 1.45
C GLN A 356 -16.64 22.07 2.00
N GLY A 357 -16.12 23.06 1.27
CA GLY A 357 -15.01 23.90 1.71
C GLY A 357 -13.70 23.14 1.99
N LEU A 358 -13.53 21.93 1.44
CA LEU A 358 -12.41 21.04 1.79
C LEU A 358 -11.06 21.61 1.37
N HIS A 359 -11.05 22.44 0.33
CA HIS A 359 -9.85 23.13 -0.14
C HIS A 359 -9.21 24.02 0.93
N LEU A 360 -10.00 24.65 1.82
CA LEU A 360 -9.47 25.51 2.88
C LEU A 360 -8.67 24.70 3.91
N THR A 361 -9.21 23.55 4.31
CA THR A 361 -8.52 22.63 5.23
C THR A 361 -7.25 22.09 4.60
N LEU A 362 -7.29 21.71 3.32
CA LEU A 362 -6.11 21.21 2.61
C LEU A 362 -5.04 22.29 2.42
N ILE A 363 -5.41 23.54 2.12
CA ILE A 363 -4.47 24.67 2.05
C ILE A 363 -3.79 24.87 3.42
N SER A 364 -4.58 24.88 4.51
CA SER A 364 -4.04 24.97 5.88
C SER A 364 -3.08 23.82 6.19
N LEU A 365 -3.43 22.59 5.81
CA LEU A 365 -2.60 21.40 6.01
C LEU A 365 -1.28 21.51 5.24
N LEU A 366 -1.35 21.86 3.95
CA LEU A 366 -0.19 21.97 3.07
C LEU A 366 0.78 23.07 3.49
N SER A 367 0.28 24.17 4.07
CA SER A 367 1.12 25.26 4.56
C SER A 367 1.71 25.02 5.96
N SER A 368 1.16 24.11 6.77
CA SER A 368 1.58 23.91 8.17
C SER A 368 2.29 22.58 8.46
N SER A 369 2.00 21.53 7.69
CA SER A 369 2.59 20.21 7.89
C SER A 369 4.05 20.15 7.46
N LYS A 370 4.81 19.29 8.14
CA LYS A 370 6.19 18.95 7.77
C LYS A 370 6.36 17.48 7.39
N GLU A 371 5.29 16.68 7.53
CA GLU A 371 5.32 15.24 7.28
C GLU A 371 5.25 14.97 5.77
N PRO A 372 6.31 14.41 5.14
CA PRO A 372 6.35 14.23 3.69
C PRO A 372 5.21 13.37 3.15
N ALA A 373 4.88 12.27 3.83
CA ALA A 373 3.77 11.38 3.47
C ALA A 373 2.43 12.13 3.40
N LEU A 374 2.17 12.97 4.40
CA LEU A 374 0.94 13.74 4.48
C LEU A 374 0.90 14.86 3.46
N LEU A 375 2.01 15.59 3.27
CA LEU A 375 2.12 16.64 2.25
C LEU A 375 1.88 16.06 0.86
N TYR A 376 2.48 14.92 0.54
CA TYR A 376 2.30 14.27 -0.76
C TYR A 376 0.85 13.82 -0.99
N ALA A 377 0.24 13.13 -0.03
CA ALA A 377 -1.15 12.70 -0.14
C ALA A 377 -2.13 13.88 -0.25
N ALA A 378 -1.96 14.92 0.57
CA ALA A 378 -2.80 16.12 0.53
C ALA A 378 -2.61 16.92 -0.78
N ALA A 379 -1.39 17.01 -1.30
CA ALA A 379 -1.11 17.69 -2.56
C ALA A 379 -1.70 16.93 -3.74
N GLY A 380 -1.62 15.60 -3.74
CA GLY A 380 -2.28 14.75 -4.73
C GLY A 380 -3.81 14.92 -4.73
N TYR A 381 -4.42 14.97 -3.55
CA TYR A 381 -5.85 15.26 -3.42
C TYR A 381 -6.18 16.69 -3.92
N MET A 382 -5.48 17.71 -3.43
CA MET A 382 -5.69 19.09 -3.89
C MET A 382 -5.54 19.23 -5.41
N ARG A 383 -4.58 18.51 -6.04
CA ARG A 383 -4.42 18.51 -7.49
C ARG A 383 -5.69 18.07 -8.21
N HIS A 384 -6.43 17.07 -7.72
CA HIS A 384 -7.70 16.69 -8.33
C HIS A 384 -8.71 17.85 -8.31
N LEU A 385 -8.72 18.65 -7.24
CA LEU A 385 -9.59 19.82 -7.13
C LEU A 385 -9.24 20.94 -8.12
N THR A 386 -8.00 20.97 -8.64
CA THR A 386 -7.56 21.96 -9.65
C THR A 386 -7.99 21.62 -11.09
N PHE A 387 -8.47 20.40 -11.35
CA PHE A 387 -8.84 19.99 -12.70
C PHE A 387 -10.03 20.78 -13.27
N PRO A 388 -11.16 20.94 -12.55
CA PRO A 388 -12.32 21.66 -13.06
C PRO A 388 -11.99 23.14 -13.25
N GLU A 389 -12.32 23.72 -14.40
CA GLU A 389 -12.02 25.13 -14.66
C GLU A 389 -12.73 26.06 -13.67
N ALA A 390 -13.95 25.68 -13.25
CA ALA A 390 -14.78 26.42 -12.29
C ALA A 390 -14.09 26.61 -10.93
N ASN A 391 -13.26 25.66 -10.49
CA ASN A 391 -12.58 25.75 -9.19
C ASN A 391 -11.37 26.69 -9.20
N ARG A 392 -10.73 26.90 -10.36
CA ARG A 392 -9.37 27.48 -10.42
C ARG A 392 -9.29 28.88 -9.82
N THR A 393 -10.27 29.74 -10.08
CA THR A 393 -10.29 31.10 -9.52
C THR A 393 -10.42 31.05 -8.00
N VAL A 394 -11.41 30.32 -7.48
CA VAL A 394 -11.67 30.19 -6.03
C VAL A 394 -10.44 29.61 -5.31
N LEU A 395 -9.80 28.60 -5.89
CA LEU A 395 -8.59 28.00 -5.33
C LEU A 395 -7.42 29.00 -5.31
N GLY A 396 -7.24 29.79 -6.38
CA GLY A 396 -6.21 30.82 -6.46
C GLY A 396 -6.44 31.99 -5.49
N GLU A 397 -7.70 32.41 -5.32
CA GLU A 397 -8.11 33.43 -4.33
C GLU A 397 -7.94 32.93 -2.89
N SER A 398 -8.13 31.63 -2.65
CA SER A 398 -7.98 31.02 -1.33
C SER A 398 -6.53 30.83 -0.89
N GLY A 399 -5.55 31.24 -1.71
CA GLY A 399 -4.11 31.18 -1.38
C GLY A 399 -3.39 29.93 -1.87
N LEU A 400 -4.00 29.10 -2.74
CA LEU A 400 -3.36 27.86 -3.19
C LEU A 400 -2.08 28.12 -4.02
N ILE A 401 -2.00 29.24 -4.75
CA ILE A 401 -0.81 29.59 -5.55
C ILE A 401 0.38 29.86 -4.62
N GLU A 402 0.15 30.59 -3.54
CA GLU A 402 1.12 30.91 -2.50
C GLU A 402 1.57 29.65 -1.76
N THR A 403 0.63 28.78 -1.38
CA THR A 403 0.94 27.47 -0.81
C THR A 403 1.78 26.64 -1.77
N CYS A 404 1.50 26.64 -3.08
CA CYS A 404 2.34 25.96 -4.05
C CYS A 404 3.77 26.54 -4.09
N CYS A 405 3.95 27.86 -3.95
CA CYS A 405 5.28 28.47 -3.86
C CYS A 405 6.07 27.94 -2.64
N GLN A 406 5.42 27.78 -1.49
CA GLN A 406 6.01 27.17 -0.29
C GLN A 406 6.36 25.69 -0.50
N LEU A 407 5.51 24.93 -1.20
CA LEU A 407 5.76 23.50 -1.46
C LEU A 407 6.90 23.27 -2.47
N LEU A 408 7.11 24.19 -3.42
CA LEU A 408 8.18 24.07 -4.41
C LEU A 408 9.59 24.09 -3.79
N VAL A 409 9.75 24.67 -2.60
CA VAL A 409 11.04 24.72 -1.88
C VAL A 409 11.26 23.53 -0.94
N GLN A 410 10.30 22.60 -0.85
CA GLN A 410 10.47 21.37 -0.08
C GLN A 410 11.58 20.48 -0.66
N LYS A 411 12.17 19.63 0.17
CA LYS A 411 13.23 18.71 -0.29
C LYS A 411 12.68 17.53 -1.08
N ASP A 412 11.53 17.01 -0.68
CA ASP A 412 10.91 15.84 -1.31
C ASP A 412 10.51 16.17 -2.77
N PRO A 413 11.14 15.52 -3.78
CA PRO A 413 10.84 15.78 -5.19
C PRO A 413 9.39 15.44 -5.55
N SER A 414 8.75 14.52 -4.82
CA SER A 414 7.36 14.10 -4.99
C SER A 414 6.39 15.24 -4.69
N VAL A 415 6.60 15.90 -3.54
CA VAL A 415 5.80 17.05 -3.09
C VAL A 415 5.98 18.24 -4.03
N ARG A 416 7.23 18.54 -4.43
CA ARG A 416 7.52 19.60 -5.42
C ARG A 416 6.82 19.33 -6.74
N GLY A 417 6.83 18.08 -7.20
CA GLY A 417 6.16 17.64 -8.41
C GLY A 417 4.66 17.91 -8.40
N GLU A 418 3.99 17.55 -7.31
CA GLU A 418 2.56 17.81 -7.13
C GLU A 418 2.26 19.31 -7.09
N ALA A 419 3.06 20.12 -6.39
CA ALA A 419 2.93 21.57 -6.36
C ALA A 419 3.07 22.22 -7.74
N ALA A 420 4.07 21.78 -8.52
CA ALA A 420 4.26 22.23 -9.90
C ALA A 420 3.08 21.89 -10.81
N ALA A 421 2.54 20.67 -10.67
CA ALA A 421 1.37 20.24 -11.42
C ALA A 421 0.10 21.04 -11.06
N MET A 422 -0.09 21.35 -9.78
CA MET A 422 -1.18 22.22 -9.31
C MET A 422 -1.09 23.62 -9.91
N LEU A 423 0.09 24.26 -9.86
CA LEU A 423 0.31 25.58 -10.47
C LEU A 423 0.02 25.57 -11.97
N CYS A 424 0.48 24.55 -12.70
CA CYS A 424 0.20 24.42 -14.13
C CYS A 424 -1.31 24.38 -14.41
N LYS A 425 -2.08 23.67 -13.58
CA LYS A 425 -3.54 23.58 -13.73
C LYS A 425 -4.24 24.87 -13.36
N LEU A 426 -3.83 25.52 -12.27
CA LEU A 426 -4.41 26.79 -11.81
C LEU A 426 -4.32 27.90 -12.85
N VAL A 427 -3.21 28.00 -13.61
CA VAL A 427 -3.04 29.01 -14.66
C VAL A 427 -3.66 28.60 -16.00
N THR A 428 -3.97 27.32 -16.21
CA THR A 428 -4.53 26.85 -17.47
C THR A 428 -5.90 27.48 -17.67
N ASN A 429 -6.08 28.16 -18.81
CA ASN A 429 -7.35 28.81 -19.19
C ASN A 429 -7.91 29.80 -18.15
N ASN A 430 -7.09 30.34 -17.25
CA ASN A 430 -7.56 31.20 -16.17
C ASN A 430 -6.73 32.49 -16.12
N PHE A 431 -7.26 33.57 -16.71
CA PHE A 431 -6.53 34.84 -16.78
C PHE A 431 -6.24 35.45 -15.41
N TYR A 432 -7.20 35.36 -14.48
CA TYR A 432 -7.06 35.89 -13.13
C TYR A 432 -5.81 35.32 -12.42
N ASN A 433 -5.67 33.98 -12.44
CA ASN A 433 -4.50 33.32 -11.87
C ASN A 433 -3.21 33.61 -12.66
N ILE A 434 -3.30 33.80 -13.99
CA ILE A 434 -2.15 34.21 -14.80
C ILE A 434 -1.66 35.60 -14.38
N GLU A 435 -2.54 36.57 -14.23
CA GLU A 435 -2.17 37.93 -13.77
C GLU A 435 -1.51 37.87 -12.40
N LYS A 436 -2.10 37.12 -11.47
CA LYS A 436 -1.54 36.88 -10.14
C LYS A 436 -0.11 36.33 -10.22
N VAL A 437 0.10 35.25 -10.99
CA VAL A 437 1.44 34.65 -11.15
C VAL A 437 2.44 35.62 -11.78
N VAL A 438 2.02 36.45 -12.75
CA VAL A 438 2.92 37.36 -13.49
C VAL A 438 3.27 38.59 -12.67
N TYR A 439 2.33 39.19 -11.94
CA TYR A 439 2.49 40.49 -11.28
C TYR A 439 2.75 40.42 -9.78
N GLU A 440 2.18 39.44 -9.07
CA GLU A 440 2.31 39.39 -7.62
C GLU A 440 3.69 38.90 -7.18
N SER A 441 4.16 39.45 -6.06
CA SER A 441 5.41 39.04 -5.44
C SER A 441 5.25 37.66 -4.81
N ILE A 442 6.35 36.90 -4.72
CA ILE A 442 6.35 35.69 -3.91
C ILE A 442 5.96 35.99 -2.46
N PRO A 443 5.35 35.03 -1.74
CA PRO A 443 5.08 35.18 -0.31
C PRO A 443 6.36 35.54 0.48
N ASP A 444 6.24 36.42 1.47
CA ASP A 444 7.38 36.93 2.26
C ASP A 444 8.16 35.83 3.01
N ASP A 445 7.50 34.72 3.31
CA ASP A 445 8.08 33.55 3.98
C ASP A 445 8.78 32.58 3.03
N VAL A 446 8.70 32.80 1.71
CA VAL A 446 9.37 32.01 0.68
C VAL A 446 10.62 32.76 0.18
N PRO A 447 11.84 32.23 0.38
CA PRO A 447 13.04 32.90 -0.10
C PRO A 447 13.14 32.85 -1.63
N ALA A 448 13.43 34.00 -2.24
CA ALA A 448 13.74 34.06 -3.66
C ALA A 448 14.98 33.22 -3.98
N THR A 449 14.85 32.31 -4.94
CA THR A 449 15.94 31.41 -5.31
C THR A 449 16.98 32.15 -6.15
N SER A 450 18.22 32.20 -5.69
CA SER A 450 19.34 32.74 -6.47
C SER A 450 19.84 31.73 -7.50
N LEU A 451 19.93 32.15 -8.75
CA LEU A 451 20.52 31.37 -9.84
C LEU A 451 21.92 31.89 -10.16
N GLU A 452 22.85 30.99 -10.46
CA GLU A 452 24.22 31.36 -10.80
C GLU A 452 24.24 32.30 -12.02
N GLY A 453 24.95 33.43 -11.90
CA GLY A 453 25.09 34.42 -12.97
C GLY A 453 23.84 35.26 -13.25
N VAL A 454 22.77 35.14 -12.44
CA VAL A 454 21.52 35.91 -12.61
C VAL A 454 21.28 36.77 -11.39
N GLN A 455 21.14 38.08 -11.58
CA GLN A 455 20.76 38.98 -10.50
C GLN A 455 19.31 38.71 -10.09
N THR A 456 19.10 38.38 -8.81
CA THR A 456 17.75 38.25 -8.25
C THR A 456 17.02 39.60 -8.31
N PRO A 457 15.80 39.68 -8.86
CA PRO A 457 15.02 40.90 -8.89
C PRO A 457 14.74 41.45 -7.49
N ALA A 458 14.72 42.77 -7.33
CA ALA A 458 14.36 43.41 -6.06
C ALA A 458 12.94 43.07 -5.61
N HIS A 459 12.03 42.85 -6.57
CA HIS A 459 10.66 42.37 -6.36
C HIS A 459 10.49 41.09 -7.16
N ALA A 460 10.86 39.96 -6.57
CA ALA A 460 10.73 38.64 -7.20
C ALA A 460 9.24 38.26 -7.29
N THR A 461 8.73 38.11 -8.50
CA THR A 461 7.35 37.68 -8.75
C THR A 461 7.19 36.16 -8.60
N ILE A 462 5.95 35.69 -8.47
CA ILE A 462 5.63 34.25 -8.49
C ILE A 462 6.14 33.60 -9.78
N LEU A 463 6.05 34.28 -10.93
CA LEU A 463 6.62 33.80 -12.19
C LEU A 463 8.15 33.65 -12.12
N TYR A 464 8.87 34.58 -11.48
CA TYR A 464 10.31 34.41 -11.24
C TYR A 464 10.59 33.16 -10.40
N HIS A 465 9.77 32.89 -9.38
CA HIS A 465 9.87 31.67 -8.58
C HIS A 465 9.65 30.41 -9.40
N VAL A 466 8.60 30.38 -10.23
CA VAL A 466 8.32 29.29 -11.18
C VAL A 466 9.52 29.04 -12.10
N VAL A 467 10.11 30.09 -12.67
CA VAL A 467 11.29 29.98 -13.54
C VAL A 467 12.49 29.45 -12.76
N SER A 468 12.78 30.03 -11.60
CA SER A 468 13.95 29.65 -10.80
C SER A 468 13.86 28.22 -10.29
N GLN A 469 12.70 27.79 -9.78
CA GLN A 469 12.45 26.43 -9.31
C GLN A 469 12.48 25.39 -10.43
N ALA A 470 12.09 25.75 -11.66
CA ALA A 470 12.23 24.86 -12.81
C ALA A 470 13.69 24.60 -13.20
N LEU A 471 14.60 25.49 -12.77
CA LEU A 471 16.01 25.43 -13.12
C LEU A 471 16.86 24.77 -12.03
N VAL A 472 16.40 24.76 -10.79
CA VAL A 472 17.04 24.09 -9.65
C VAL A 472 17.07 22.57 -9.86
N PRO A 473 18.19 21.89 -9.55
CA PRO A 473 18.26 20.44 -9.57
C PRO A 473 17.18 19.79 -8.68
N SER A 474 16.64 18.66 -9.13
CA SER A 474 15.74 17.83 -8.33
C SER A 474 16.42 16.50 -8.07
N GLU A 475 16.25 15.96 -6.86
CA GLU A 475 16.57 14.57 -6.59
C GLU A 475 15.73 13.65 -7.50
N PRO A 476 16.21 12.42 -7.78
CA PRO A 476 15.45 11.45 -8.57
C PRO A 476 14.07 11.16 -7.97
N LEU A 477 13.06 11.04 -8.82
CA LEU A 477 11.74 10.59 -8.39
C LEU A 477 11.75 9.08 -8.13
N PRO A 478 10.99 8.59 -7.13
CA PRO A 478 10.80 7.16 -6.88
C PRO A 478 10.20 6.40 -8.07
N SER A 479 9.36 7.06 -8.87
CA SER A 479 8.70 6.47 -10.04
C SER A 479 8.60 7.46 -11.20
N THR A 480 8.65 6.96 -12.44
CA THR A 480 8.45 7.73 -13.66
C THR A 480 6.99 8.16 -13.88
N THR A 481 6.05 7.59 -13.12
CA THR A 481 4.63 8.00 -13.13
C THR A 481 4.38 9.29 -12.35
N MET A 482 5.31 9.66 -11.46
CA MET A 482 5.22 10.85 -10.62
C MET A 482 5.52 12.12 -11.40
N LYS A 483 5.05 13.26 -10.89
CA LYS A 483 5.17 14.55 -11.57
C LYS A 483 6.59 15.10 -11.41
N ASN A 484 7.25 15.35 -12.54
CA ASN A 484 8.57 15.97 -12.53
C ASN A 484 8.41 17.50 -12.41
N PRO A 485 8.94 18.13 -11.34
CA PRO A 485 8.73 19.55 -11.10
C PRO A 485 9.28 20.44 -12.23
N MET A 486 10.42 20.10 -12.82
CA MET A 486 10.98 20.87 -13.94
C MET A 486 10.07 20.80 -15.18
N ILE A 487 9.50 19.62 -15.46
CA ILE A 487 8.57 19.45 -16.60
C ILE A 487 7.29 20.25 -16.37
N GLU A 488 6.68 20.11 -15.20
CA GLU A 488 5.39 20.75 -14.89
C GLU A 488 5.51 22.29 -14.74
N LEU A 489 6.63 22.80 -14.22
CA LEU A 489 6.89 24.25 -14.19
C LEU A 489 7.16 24.82 -15.60
N GLY A 490 7.86 24.07 -16.46
CA GLY A 490 7.98 24.43 -17.88
C GLY A 490 6.60 24.47 -18.57
N ARG A 491 5.73 23.49 -18.28
CA ARG A 491 4.34 23.46 -18.76
C ARG A 491 3.50 24.61 -18.22
N THR A 492 3.74 25.06 -16.99
CA THR A 492 3.08 26.24 -16.40
C THR A 492 3.33 27.48 -17.25
N ILE A 493 4.60 27.71 -17.65
CA ILE A 493 4.97 28.82 -18.54
C ILE A 493 4.28 28.68 -19.91
N ILE A 494 4.24 27.47 -20.47
CA ILE A 494 3.55 27.20 -21.75
C ILE A 494 2.04 27.45 -21.65
N ALA A 495 1.41 27.09 -20.52
CA ALA A 495 -0.01 27.31 -20.30
C ALA A 495 -0.35 28.81 -20.25
N ILE A 496 0.49 29.62 -19.59
CA ILE A 496 0.40 31.08 -19.62
C ILE A 496 0.51 31.59 -21.06
N LEU A 497 1.55 31.19 -21.80
CA LEU A 497 1.77 31.62 -23.19
C LEU A 497 0.61 31.24 -24.12
N ARG A 498 0.05 30.04 -23.96
CA ARG A 498 -1.11 29.57 -24.74
C ARG A 498 -2.33 30.45 -24.52
N TYR A 499 -2.54 30.95 -23.30
CA TYR A 499 -3.64 31.87 -23.02
C TYR A 499 -3.39 33.25 -23.62
N LEU A 500 -2.19 33.80 -23.41
CA LEU A 500 -1.82 35.15 -23.86
C LEU A 500 -1.74 35.25 -25.39
N GLY A 501 -1.41 34.15 -26.09
CA GLY A 501 -1.35 34.07 -27.54
C GLY A 501 -2.69 33.83 -28.24
N ARG A 502 -3.82 33.87 -27.52
CA ARG A 502 -5.15 33.66 -28.14
C ARG A 502 -5.54 34.85 -29.02
N PRO A 503 -6.05 34.61 -30.24
CA PRO A 503 -6.60 35.68 -31.05
C PRO A 503 -7.87 36.25 -30.39
N ASN A 504 -8.04 37.57 -30.44
CA ASN A 504 -9.23 38.28 -29.93
C ASN A 504 -9.50 38.07 -28.43
N ALA A 505 -8.48 38.12 -27.58
CA ALA A 505 -8.69 38.11 -26.14
C ALA A 505 -9.51 39.35 -25.70
N GLU A 506 -10.52 39.13 -24.86
CA GLU A 506 -11.38 40.20 -24.32
C GLU A 506 -10.69 41.06 -23.24
N VAL A 507 -9.48 40.67 -22.82
CA VAL A 507 -8.72 41.25 -21.71
C VAL A 507 -7.33 41.68 -22.20
N ASP A 508 -6.66 42.59 -21.49
CA ASP A 508 -5.33 43.13 -21.84
C ASP A 508 -4.20 42.09 -21.67
N VAL A 509 -4.22 41.06 -22.50
CA VAL A 509 -3.20 39.99 -22.54
C VAL A 509 -1.84 40.51 -22.98
N GLU A 510 -1.78 41.64 -23.69
CA GLU A 510 -0.55 42.19 -24.24
C GLU A 510 0.32 42.81 -23.14
N SER A 511 -0.28 43.55 -22.21
CA SER A 511 0.42 44.10 -21.03
C SER A 511 1.00 42.99 -20.16
N VAL A 512 0.23 41.93 -19.93
CA VAL A 512 0.67 40.75 -19.15
C VAL A 512 1.84 40.05 -19.83
N ALA A 513 1.75 39.82 -21.15
CA ALA A 513 2.84 39.21 -21.93
C ALA A 513 4.13 40.05 -21.87
N ARG A 514 4.02 41.38 -22.04
CA ARG A 514 5.15 42.30 -21.92
C ARG A 514 5.78 42.28 -20.52
N HIS A 515 5.00 42.10 -19.46
CA HIS A 515 5.53 41.96 -18.11
C HIS A 515 6.22 40.60 -17.92
N MET A 516 5.60 39.52 -18.38
CA MET A 516 6.15 38.16 -18.34
C MET A 516 7.55 38.11 -18.95
N PHE A 517 7.77 38.74 -20.11
CA PHE A 517 9.08 38.73 -20.80
C PHE A 517 10.19 39.51 -20.09
N LYS A 518 9.87 40.33 -19.08
CA LYS A 518 10.87 40.97 -18.21
C LYS A 518 11.44 40.01 -17.17
N THR A 519 10.82 38.85 -16.97
CA THR A 519 11.29 37.85 -16.01
C THR A 519 12.59 37.22 -16.50
N PRO A 520 13.69 37.29 -15.73
CA PRO A 520 14.95 36.69 -16.11
C PRO A 520 14.81 35.20 -16.44
N LEU A 521 15.45 34.77 -17.54
CA LEU A 521 15.48 33.37 -18.00
C LEU A 521 14.11 32.72 -18.29
N VAL A 522 13.04 33.49 -18.51
CA VAL A 522 11.70 32.94 -18.74
C VAL A 522 11.61 31.89 -19.85
N ALA A 523 12.48 31.97 -20.87
CA ALA A 523 12.55 30.99 -21.96
C ALA A 523 13.30 29.70 -21.61
N ARG A 524 14.19 29.71 -20.61
CA ARG A 524 15.11 28.60 -20.30
C ARG A 524 14.41 27.32 -19.84
N PRO A 525 13.39 27.36 -18.95
CA PRO A 525 12.64 26.16 -18.60
C PRO A 525 11.97 25.52 -19.82
N VAL A 526 11.41 26.34 -20.72
CA VAL A 526 10.77 25.88 -21.95
C VAL A 526 11.80 25.26 -22.91
N ALA A 527 12.99 25.86 -23.05
CA ALA A 527 14.09 25.30 -23.84
C ALA A 527 14.57 23.94 -23.31
N ARG A 528 14.65 23.75 -21.98
CA ARG A 528 15.00 22.46 -21.37
C ARG A 528 14.00 21.34 -21.69
N LEU A 529 12.73 21.68 -21.92
CA LEU A 529 11.72 20.70 -22.35
C LEU A 529 12.05 20.11 -23.74
N VAL A 530 12.57 20.93 -24.66
CA VAL A 530 12.95 20.48 -26.01
C VAL A 530 14.04 19.40 -25.98
N ARG A 531 14.85 19.38 -24.92
CA ARG A 531 15.94 18.40 -24.74
C ARG A 531 15.47 17.09 -24.10
N GLN A 532 14.19 16.94 -23.75
CA GLN A 532 13.67 15.73 -23.13
C GLN A 532 13.66 14.54 -24.11
N ARG A 533 14.45 13.52 -23.79
CA ARG A 533 14.55 12.29 -24.59
C ARG A 533 13.47 11.27 -24.22
N PHE A 534 13.13 11.17 -22.94
CA PHE A 534 12.19 10.17 -22.42
C PHE A 534 10.74 10.66 -22.38
N TYR A 535 10.51 11.96 -22.47
CA TYR A 535 9.17 12.58 -22.40
C TYR A 535 8.84 13.28 -23.72
N ALA A 536 8.41 12.50 -24.71
CA ALA A 536 8.11 13.02 -26.05
C ALA A 536 7.05 14.13 -26.06
N ASP A 537 6.00 13.97 -25.25
CA ASP A 537 4.95 15.01 -25.13
C ASP A 537 5.50 16.32 -24.56
N ALA A 538 6.29 16.24 -23.49
CA ALA A 538 6.91 17.43 -22.89
C ALA A 538 7.84 18.13 -23.89
N ARG A 539 8.59 17.36 -24.68
CA ARG A 539 9.42 17.88 -25.77
C ARG A 539 8.58 18.62 -26.82
N SER A 540 7.53 17.99 -27.32
CA SER A 540 6.60 18.59 -28.29
C SER A 540 6.03 19.91 -27.79
N GLU A 541 5.62 19.94 -26.52
CA GLU A 541 5.10 21.13 -25.85
C GLU A 541 6.17 22.22 -25.67
N GLY A 542 7.41 21.84 -25.38
CA GLY A 542 8.56 22.74 -25.34
C GLY A 542 8.78 23.46 -26.66
N VAL A 543 8.72 22.73 -27.79
CA VAL A 543 8.87 23.31 -29.14
C VAL A 543 7.74 24.31 -29.42
N LEU A 544 6.49 23.94 -29.09
CA LEU A 544 5.35 24.86 -29.18
C LEU A 544 5.56 26.10 -28.30
N GLY A 545 6.02 25.92 -27.06
CA GLY A 545 6.27 27.00 -26.11
C GLY A 545 7.29 28.02 -26.61
N LEU A 546 8.41 27.55 -27.15
CA LEU A 546 9.39 28.43 -27.79
C LEU A 546 8.78 29.15 -28.99
N GLY A 547 7.93 28.48 -29.75
CA GLY A 547 7.21 29.11 -30.86
C GLY A 547 6.23 30.19 -30.43
N LEU A 548 5.52 29.99 -29.31
CA LEU A 548 4.64 31.00 -28.73
C LEU A 548 5.43 32.21 -28.21
N LEU A 549 6.58 31.99 -27.55
CA LEU A 549 7.49 33.08 -27.15
C LEU A 549 7.92 33.91 -28.36
N ALA A 550 8.30 33.24 -29.45
CA ALA A 550 8.78 33.88 -30.67
C ALA A 550 7.74 34.70 -31.45
N GLN A 551 6.46 34.71 -31.03
CA GLN A 551 5.41 35.52 -31.67
C GLN A 551 5.49 37.01 -31.34
N SER A 552 6.33 37.41 -30.38
CA SER A 552 6.61 38.80 -30.04
C SER A 552 8.11 39.13 -30.20
N PRO A 553 8.49 40.41 -30.42
CA PRO A 553 9.88 40.83 -30.45
C PRO A 553 10.66 40.51 -29.16
N GLU A 554 10.07 40.81 -27.99
CA GLU A 554 10.69 40.59 -26.68
C GLU A 554 10.86 39.09 -26.39
N GLY A 555 9.84 38.28 -26.67
CA GLY A 555 9.92 36.84 -26.49
C GLY A 555 10.89 36.18 -27.49
N ALA A 556 10.94 36.65 -28.74
CA ALA A 556 11.93 36.19 -29.71
C ALA A 556 13.36 36.50 -29.27
N ALA A 557 13.60 37.67 -28.67
CA ALA A 557 14.91 38.01 -28.09
C ALA A 557 15.31 37.01 -26.98
N ALA A 558 14.39 36.70 -26.06
CA ALA A 558 14.64 35.72 -24.99
C ALA A 558 14.98 34.32 -25.55
N VAL A 559 14.26 33.89 -26.58
CA VAL A 559 14.53 32.60 -27.25
C VAL A 559 15.89 32.58 -27.95
N ILE A 560 16.29 33.68 -28.60
CA ILE A 560 17.60 33.79 -29.25
C ILE A 560 18.74 33.64 -28.24
N GLU A 561 18.61 34.23 -27.05
CA GLU A 561 19.61 34.08 -26.00
C GLU A 561 19.75 32.61 -25.53
N GLU A 562 18.64 31.87 -25.46
CA GLU A 562 18.69 30.43 -25.14
C GLU A 562 19.32 29.59 -26.27
N VAL A 563 19.06 29.93 -27.53
CA VAL A 563 19.71 29.28 -28.68
C VAL A 563 21.22 29.54 -28.70
N LYS A 564 21.66 30.73 -28.27
CA LYS A 564 23.10 31.03 -28.13
C LYS A 564 23.73 30.27 -26.97
N ALA A 565 22.98 30.07 -25.88
CA ALA A 565 23.47 29.40 -24.69
C ALA A 565 23.52 27.86 -24.82
N ASP A 566 22.62 27.25 -25.62
CA ASP A 566 22.58 25.81 -25.91
C ASP A 566 22.79 25.55 -27.41
N GLU A 567 24.05 25.27 -27.79
CA GLU A 567 24.44 24.96 -29.17
C GLU A 567 23.64 23.80 -29.80
N GLY A 568 23.13 22.87 -28.97
CA GLY A 568 22.35 21.72 -29.41
C GLY A 568 20.86 21.98 -29.58
N LEU A 569 20.33 23.12 -29.09
CA LEU A 569 18.91 23.43 -29.09
C LEU A 569 18.37 23.66 -30.52
N LEU A 570 19.02 24.54 -31.28
CA LEU A 570 18.59 24.84 -32.66
C LEU A 570 18.75 23.63 -33.58
N ALA A 571 19.78 22.80 -33.37
CA ALA A 571 19.97 21.57 -34.12
C ALA A 571 18.80 20.60 -33.87
N ALA A 572 18.42 20.37 -32.62
CA ALA A 572 17.29 19.52 -32.27
C ALA A 572 15.97 20.02 -32.88
N ILE A 573 15.70 21.33 -32.85
CA ILE A 573 14.48 21.90 -33.45
C ILE A 573 14.47 21.73 -34.97
N LYS A 574 15.62 21.88 -35.64
CA LYS A 574 15.74 21.66 -37.09
C LYS A 574 15.51 20.20 -37.46
N GLU A 575 15.99 19.25 -36.66
CA GLU A 575 15.71 17.83 -36.87
C GLU A 575 14.20 17.56 -36.87
N PHE A 576 13.46 18.09 -35.89
CA PHE A 576 11.99 17.96 -35.85
C PHE A 576 11.28 18.59 -37.05
N ALA A 577 11.81 19.68 -37.60
CA ALA A 577 11.24 20.33 -38.79
C ALA A 577 11.47 19.53 -40.09
N VAL A 578 12.52 18.70 -40.13
CA VAL A 578 12.95 17.92 -41.31
C VAL A 578 12.45 16.48 -41.27
N GLU A 579 12.06 15.97 -40.10
CA GLU A 579 11.31 14.71 -39.94
C GLU A 579 9.93 14.79 -40.63
N GLN A 580 9.92 14.69 -41.96
CA GLN A 580 8.73 14.36 -42.74
C GLN A 580 8.59 12.84 -42.79
N ASP A 581 7.40 12.35 -42.45
CA ASP A 581 7.08 10.93 -42.41
C ASP A 581 7.24 10.30 -43.79
N LYS A 582 7.94 9.16 -43.86
CA LYS A 582 8.32 8.48 -45.12
C LYS A 582 7.14 7.86 -45.89
N ASP A 583 5.90 8.01 -45.43
CA ASP A 583 4.72 7.29 -45.95
C ASP A 583 3.49 8.15 -46.30
N GLY A 584 3.66 9.46 -46.56
CA GLY A 584 2.60 10.28 -47.18
C GLY A 584 1.41 10.65 -46.29
N GLN A 585 1.55 10.59 -44.96
CA GLN A 585 0.60 11.18 -43.99
C GLN A 585 0.98 12.62 -43.60
N LYS A 586 0.03 13.36 -43.02
CA LYS A 586 0.18 14.75 -42.55
C LYS A 586 1.41 14.89 -41.64
N ALA A 587 2.13 16.02 -41.74
CA ALA A 587 3.29 16.33 -40.91
C ALA A 587 3.01 16.09 -39.42
N GLY A 588 3.93 15.40 -38.73
CA GLY A 588 3.83 15.09 -37.30
C GLY A 588 3.73 16.34 -36.43
N ARG A 589 3.22 16.19 -35.20
CA ARG A 589 3.00 17.30 -34.26
C ARG A 589 4.27 18.11 -33.96
N ASP A 590 5.41 17.44 -33.83
CA ASP A 590 6.71 18.07 -33.57
C ASP A 590 7.16 18.93 -34.77
N CYS A 591 6.94 18.46 -36.00
CA CYS A 591 7.21 19.21 -37.23
C CYS A 591 6.33 20.46 -37.32
N GLN A 592 5.02 20.35 -37.02
CA GLN A 592 4.12 21.51 -37.01
C GLN A 592 4.55 22.56 -35.97
N ASN A 593 4.88 22.13 -34.76
CA ASN A 593 5.36 23.03 -33.72
C ASN A 593 6.69 23.68 -34.08
N ALA A 594 7.62 22.93 -34.70
CA ALA A 594 8.89 23.47 -35.17
C ALA A 594 8.72 24.52 -36.28
N LEU A 595 7.74 24.33 -37.19
CA LEU A 595 7.40 25.33 -38.20
C LEU A 595 6.82 26.61 -37.58
N VAL A 596 5.95 26.49 -36.56
CA VAL A 596 5.44 27.65 -35.80
C VAL A 596 6.59 28.42 -35.17
N PHE A 597 7.54 27.72 -34.56
CA PHE A 597 8.76 28.32 -34.00
C PHE A 597 9.60 29.05 -35.05
N LEU A 598 9.93 28.40 -36.16
CA LEU A 598 10.77 29.00 -37.21
C LEU A 598 10.09 30.22 -37.84
N HIS A 599 8.77 30.18 -38.01
CA HIS A 599 8.00 31.32 -38.52
C HIS A 599 8.06 32.50 -37.56
N GLY A 600 7.80 32.28 -36.26
CA GLY A 600 7.88 33.33 -35.24
C GLY A 600 9.27 33.97 -35.16
N LEU A 601 10.32 33.14 -35.16
CA LEU A 601 11.71 33.63 -35.17
C LEU A 601 12.04 34.46 -36.42
N THR A 602 11.51 34.07 -37.58
CA THR A 602 11.72 34.81 -38.83
C THR A 602 10.99 36.16 -38.81
N ALA A 603 9.77 36.19 -38.29
CA ALA A 603 8.95 37.40 -38.23
C ALA A 603 9.52 38.42 -37.22
N ASN A 604 9.95 37.97 -36.05
CA ASN A 604 10.28 38.84 -34.92
C ASN A 604 11.78 38.87 -34.55
N GLY A 605 12.54 37.83 -34.89
CA GLY A 605 13.97 37.71 -34.54
C GLY A 605 14.94 38.35 -35.54
N VAL A 606 14.53 38.57 -36.78
CA VAL A 606 15.42 39.08 -37.87
C VAL A 606 15.80 40.56 -37.70
N SER A 607 14.98 41.35 -37.00
CA SER A 607 15.31 42.75 -36.67
C SER A 607 16.40 42.89 -35.59
N LEU A 608 16.61 41.87 -34.75
CA LEU A 608 17.61 41.85 -33.68
C LEU A 608 18.98 41.38 -34.16
N ALA A 609 19.04 40.51 -35.18
CA ALA A 609 20.29 40.07 -35.81
C ALA A 609 20.98 41.19 -36.63
N THR A 610 20.22 42.19 -37.11
CA THR A 610 20.74 43.31 -37.92
C THR A 610 21.30 44.47 -37.10
N HIS A 611 21.03 44.54 -35.80
CA HIS A 611 21.60 45.57 -34.91
C HIS A 611 22.98 45.21 -34.32
N VAL A 612 23.41 43.94 -34.42
CA VAL A 612 24.72 43.47 -33.90
C VAL A 612 25.86 43.67 -34.91
N TYR A 613 25.58 43.83 -36.20
CA TYR A 613 26.59 44.06 -37.25
C TYR A 613 26.84 45.54 -37.59
N ARG A 614 26.46 46.49 -36.71
CA ARG A 614 26.71 47.94 -36.92
C ARG A 614 27.69 48.57 -35.91
N HIS A 615 28.34 47.77 -35.08
CA HIS A 615 29.50 48.19 -34.28
C HIS A 615 30.64 47.19 -34.47
N ASP A 616 31.18 47.15 -35.68
CA ASP A 616 32.59 46.85 -35.94
C ASP A 616 33.23 48.11 -36.56
#